data_AF-A0A316S898-F1
#
_entry.id   AF-A0A316S898-F1
#
_cell.length_a   1.000
_cell.length_b   1.000
_cell.length_c   1.000
_cell.angle_alpha   90.00
_cell.angle_beta   90.00
_cell.angle_gamma   90.00
#
_symmetry.space_group_name_H-M   'P 1'
#
loop_
_entity.id
_entity.type
_entity.pdbx_description
1 polymer ?
#
loop_
_entity_poly.entity_id
_entity_poly.type
_entity_poly.pdbx_seq_one_letter_code
_entity_poly.pdbx_strand_id
1 'polypeptide(L)'
;MMYRILSMLLCLLCFTGSALAAPAFEPKDCPKDLKYILGMYYGNGELFLLRENRGEVELVYRFGQKDSSFAGSNIYPLYKEHFDSYTINESGPLNHLDAAVRIERSREGYGISCSVGGNRYSRRFFAGENGRPFRFAVSGDWQELKNAADAAVMPSALAGGQQAQLVDLAQAVPGIKLDLRYAAADNCFGHPLTDDARAFLDAEAAAALNAVQLRLAPYGYGLVVWEAYRPWSVSKLAYDALPLENKGMLPAPEVGFSHNTGRSVDVSLYHLATGQPVEMISDFDEPSVRQYAAFAGGTELQRYQRDLLRRQMQMAGFVASDMEWWHFDYGDIKAFAHLNVKPQ
;
A
#
# COMPACT_ATOMS: atom_id res chain seq x y z
N MET A 1 -55.75 -45.85 -32.71
CA MET A 1 -54.80 -46.12 -33.81
C MET A 1 -53.85 -44.93 -33.86
N MET A 2 -52.55 -45.21 -33.69
CA MET A 2 -51.39 -44.30 -33.79
C MET A 2 -51.13 -43.27 -32.67
N TYR A 3 -50.19 -43.67 -31.79
CA TYR A 3 -49.33 -42.84 -30.96
C TYR A 3 -48.53 -41.82 -31.78
N ARG A 4 -48.25 -40.64 -31.22
CA ARG A 4 -46.91 -40.05 -31.32
C ARG A 4 -46.62 -39.13 -30.14
N ILE A 5 -45.56 -39.51 -29.44
CA ILE A 5 -44.98 -38.92 -28.25
C ILE A 5 -44.40 -37.55 -28.62
N LEU A 6 -44.79 -36.51 -27.87
CA LEU A 6 -44.21 -35.18 -27.97
C LEU A 6 -42.88 -35.19 -27.21
N SER A 7 -41.77 -35.33 -27.92
CA SER A 7 -40.43 -35.23 -27.36
C SER A 7 -40.18 -33.82 -26.83
N MET A 8 -39.93 -33.75 -25.52
CA MET A 8 -39.47 -32.59 -24.79
C MET A 8 -38.00 -32.34 -25.16
N LEU A 9 -37.74 -31.44 -26.12
CA LEU A 9 -36.40 -30.96 -26.43
C LEU A 9 -36.04 -29.89 -25.39
N LEU A 10 -35.41 -30.31 -24.30
CA LEU A 10 -34.74 -29.43 -23.35
C LEU A 10 -33.44 -28.97 -24.03
N CYS A 11 -33.44 -27.78 -24.63
CA CYS A 11 -32.22 -27.10 -25.03
C CYS A 11 -31.39 -26.79 -23.77
N LEU A 12 -30.45 -27.67 -23.44
CA LEU A 12 -29.28 -27.30 -22.64
C LEU A 12 -28.49 -26.27 -23.45
N LEU A 13 -28.73 -24.99 -23.19
CA LEU A 13 -27.75 -23.96 -23.48
C LEU A 13 -26.62 -24.12 -22.46
N CYS A 14 -25.63 -24.93 -22.81
CA CYS A 14 -24.30 -24.85 -22.23
C CYS A 14 -23.76 -23.45 -22.53
N PHE A 15 -23.98 -22.51 -21.62
CA PHE A 15 -23.18 -21.29 -21.55
C PHE A 15 -21.79 -21.69 -21.03
N THR A 16 -20.94 -22.23 -21.90
CA THR A 16 -19.49 -22.03 -21.78
C THR A 16 -19.20 -20.63 -22.32
N GLY A 17 -19.76 -19.64 -21.65
CA GLY A 17 -19.37 -18.25 -21.82
C GLY A 17 -18.20 -18.03 -20.89
N SER A 18 -17.00 -17.98 -21.43
CA SER A 18 -15.88 -17.26 -20.83
C SER A 18 -16.40 -15.87 -20.44
N ALA A 19 -16.75 -15.72 -19.16
CA ALA A 19 -16.94 -14.42 -18.57
C ALA A 19 -15.57 -13.75 -18.50
N LEU A 20 -15.11 -13.23 -19.65
CA LEU A 20 -14.38 -11.98 -19.65
C LEU A 20 -15.35 -10.97 -19.05
N ALA A 21 -15.42 -10.93 -17.72
CA ALA A 21 -15.96 -9.79 -17.03
C ALA A 21 -15.16 -8.62 -17.57
N ALA A 22 -15.81 -7.75 -18.34
CA ALA A 22 -15.21 -6.50 -18.78
C ALA A 22 -14.58 -5.84 -17.54
N PRO A 23 -13.33 -5.34 -17.61
CA PRO A 23 -12.68 -4.77 -16.45
C PRO A 23 -13.60 -3.68 -15.91
N ALA A 24 -13.93 -3.77 -14.62
CA ALA A 24 -14.55 -2.65 -13.93
C ALA A 24 -13.66 -1.43 -14.20
N PHE A 25 -14.23 -0.40 -14.85
CA PHE A 25 -13.55 0.78 -15.39
C PHE A 25 -12.24 1.10 -14.64
N GLU A 26 -11.11 0.65 -15.20
CA GLU A 26 -9.80 1.00 -14.68
C GLU A 26 -9.46 2.41 -15.19
N PRO A 27 -9.04 3.33 -14.31
CA PRO A 27 -8.59 4.65 -14.73
C PRO A 27 -7.42 4.58 -15.70
N LYS A 28 -7.35 5.53 -16.64
CA LYS A 28 -6.17 5.66 -17.51
C LYS A 28 -4.96 6.08 -16.69
N ASP A 29 -3.77 5.76 -17.17
CA ASP A 29 -2.55 6.30 -16.57
C ASP A 29 -2.53 7.83 -16.66
N CYS A 30 -2.00 8.45 -15.61
CA CYS A 30 -1.91 9.89 -15.48
C CYS A 30 -0.97 10.46 -16.57
N PRO A 31 -1.35 11.58 -17.24
CA PRO A 31 -0.45 12.28 -18.15
C PRO A 31 0.90 12.56 -17.50
N LYS A 32 1.98 12.24 -18.22
CA LYS A 32 3.35 12.32 -17.66
C LYS A 32 3.68 13.70 -17.11
N ASP A 33 3.25 14.76 -17.81
CA ASP A 33 3.50 16.15 -17.39
C ASP A 33 2.86 16.49 -16.03
N LEU A 34 1.70 15.89 -15.74
CA LEU A 34 0.99 16.06 -14.47
C LEU A 34 1.65 15.28 -13.33
N LYS A 35 2.14 14.05 -13.57
CA LYS A 35 2.82 13.24 -12.54
C LYS A 35 3.93 14.03 -11.82
N TYR A 36 4.67 14.86 -12.54
CA TYR A 36 5.77 15.65 -11.98
C TYR A 36 5.35 16.81 -11.06
N ILE A 37 4.09 17.24 -11.07
CA ILE A 37 3.58 18.34 -10.23
C ILE A 37 2.68 17.84 -9.09
N LEU A 38 2.35 16.55 -9.05
CA LEU A 38 1.58 15.97 -7.95
C LEU A 38 2.45 15.93 -6.69
N GLY A 39 1.82 16.07 -5.53
CA GLY A 39 2.52 15.98 -4.26
C GLY A 39 1.93 16.90 -3.21
N MET A 40 2.63 16.99 -2.08
CA MET A 40 2.21 17.79 -0.94
C MET A 40 2.90 19.16 -0.96
N TYR A 41 2.15 20.22 -0.78
CA TYR A 41 2.63 21.60 -0.75
C TYR A 41 2.35 22.21 0.62
N TYR A 42 3.31 22.98 1.15
CA TYR A 42 3.25 23.56 2.48
C TYR A 42 3.80 24.97 2.52
N GLY A 43 3.26 25.80 3.42
CA GLY A 43 3.65 27.21 3.56
C GLY A 43 2.58 28.00 4.32
N ASN A 44 2.99 29.07 5.00
CA ASN A 44 2.06 29.96 5.73
C ASN A 44 1.15 29.25 6.76
N GLY A 45 1.61 28.15 7.36
CA GLY A 45 0.82 27.32 8.28
C GLY A 45 -0.13 26.32 7.61
N GLU A 46 -0.23 26.37 6.28
CA GLU A 46 -1.14 25.54 5.49
C GLU A 46 -0.44 24.38 4.77
N LEU A 47 -1.27 23.40 4.41
CA LEU A 47 -0.87 22.16 3.77
C LEU A 47 -1.99 21.69 2.81
N PHE A 48 -1.65 21.40 1.56
CA PHE A 48 -2.57 20.80 0.60
C PHE A 48 -1.84 19.79 -0.30
N LEU A 49 -2.60 18.98 -1.02
CA LEU A 49 -2.08 18.11 -2.07
C LEU A 49 -2.47 18.68 -3.43
N LEU A 50 -1.59 18.56 -4.42
CA LEU A 50 -2.00 18.46 -5.81
C LEU A 50 -2.08 16.98 -6.16
N ARG A 51 -3.24 16.54 -6.65
CA ARG A 51 -3.47 15.17 -7.11
C ARG A 51 -4.02 15.16 -8.53
N GLU A 52 -3.88 14.04 -9.20
CA GLU A 52 -4.57 13.82 -10.48
C GLU A 52 -5.88 13.06 -10.26
N ASN A 53 -6.91 13.45 -11.00
CA ASN A 53 -8.21 12.80 -11.05
C ASN A 53 -8.80 12.94 -12.47
N ARG A 54 -9.02 11.81 -13.16
CA ARG A 54 -9.58 11.74 -14.53
C ARG A 54 -8.83 12.58 -15.57
N GLY A 55 -7.51 12.65 -15.45
CA GLY A 55 -6.63 13.42 -16.31
C GLY A 55 -6.54 14.92 -15.97
N GLU A 56 -7.23 15.37 -14.94
CA GLU A 56 -7.21 16.76 -14.46
C GLU A 56 -6.52 16.87 -13.09
N VAL A 57 -6.14 18.09 -12.70
CA VAL A 57 -5.51 18.35 -11.40
C VAL A 57 -6.54 18.87 -10.41
N GLU A 58 -6.47 18.38 -9.18
CA GLU A 58 -7.27 18.87 -8.05
C GLU A 58 -6.34 19.35 -6.94
N LEU A 59 -6.71 20.48 -6.31
CA LEU A 59 -6.17 20.89 -5.02
C LEU A 59 -7.00 20.25 -3.91
N VAL A 60 -6.34 19.48 -3.05
CA VAL A 60 -6.96 18.77 -1.93
C VAL A 60 -6.51 19.41 -0.64
N TYR A 61 -7.41 20.17 -0.03
CA TYR A 61 -7.14 20.94 1.17
C TYR A 61 -7.67 20.20 2.40
N ARG A 62 -6.77 19.86 3.33
CA ARG A 62 -7.13 19.08 4.53
C ARG A 62 -8.25 19.76 5.33
N PHE A 63 -9.17 18.95 5.84
CA PHE A 63 -10.28 19.45 6.66
C PHE A 63 -9.83 19.94 8.04
N GLY A 64 -8.78 19.33 8.60
CA GLY A 64 -8.23 19.72 9.89
C GLY A 64 -6.83 19.16 10.14
N GLN A 65 -6.17 19.63 11.19
CA GLN A 65 -4.77 19.25 11.49
C GLN A 65 -4.59 17.75 11.77
N LYS A 66 -5.64 17.06 12.22
CA LYS A 66 -5.62 15.61 12.51
C LYS A 66 -5.94 14.73 11.29
N ASP A 67 -6.35 15.32 10.16
CA ASP A 67 -6.62 14.56 8.92
C ASP A 67 -5.32 14.32 8.16
N SER A 68 -4.53 13.37 8.65
CA SER A 68 -3.21 13.06 8.08
C SER A 68 -3.28 12.35 6.73
N SER A 69 -4.42 11.72 6.40
CA SER A 69 -4.64 11.05 5.12
C SER A 69 -5.30 11.95 4.06
N PHE A 70 -5.77 13.14 4.43
CA PHE A 70 -6.54 14.05 3.57
C PHE A 70 -7.88 13.45 3.12
N ALA A 71 -8.39 12.43 3.79
CA ALA A 71 -9.61 11.74 3.38
C ALA A 71 -10.88 12.59 3.56
N GLY A 72 -10.87 13.53 4.51
CA GLY A 72 -11.99 14.44 4.77
C GLY A 72 -11.91 15.76 4.00
N SER A 73 -10.90 15.91 3.13
CA SER A 73 -10.52 17.19 2.53
C SER A 73 -11.59 17.84 1.66
N ASN A 74 -11.53 19.17 1.59
CA ASN A 74 -12.19 19.93 0.54
C ASN A 74 -11.39 19.78 -0.77
N ILE A 75 -12.10 19.55 -1.87
CA ILE A 75 -11.50 19.30 -3.17
C ILE A 75 -11.87 20.45 -4.11
N TYR A 76 -10.85 21.06 -4.71
CA TYR A 76 -11.00 22.17 -5.65
C TYR A 76 -10.42 21.75 -7.02
N PRO A 77 -11.27 21.54 -8.04
CA PRO A 77 -10.81 21.30 -9.40
C PRO A 77 -9.97 22.48 -9.92
N LEU A 78 -8.85 22.17 -10.56
CA LEU A 78 -7.99 23.17 -11.20
C LEU A 78 -8.26 23.19 -12.70
N TYR A 79 -8.73 24.32 -13.21
CA TYR A 79 -8.96 24.50 -14.64
C TYR A 79 -7.68 24.99 -15.31
N LYS A 80 -7.14 24.20 -16.25
CA LYS A 80 -5.88 24.52 -16.94
C LYS A 80 -6.08 25.71 -17.88
N GLU A 81 -5.29 26.76 -17.70
CA GLU A 81 -5.23 27.91 -18.61
C GLU A 81 -4.15 27.70 -19.66
N HIS A 82 -2.91 27.45 -19.20
CA HIS A 82 -1.76 27.20 -20.07
C HIS A 82 -0.59 26.58 -19.29
N PHE A 83 -0.07 25.43 -19.73
CA PHE A 83 1.09 24.77 -19.09
C PHE A 83 0.89 24.57 -17.57
N ASP A 84 1.72 25.19 -16.74
CA ASP A 84 1.66 25.14 -15.26
C ASP A 84 0.78 26.26 -14.64
N SER A 85 -0.09 26.83 -15.46
CA SER A 85 -1.06 27.88 -15.12
C SER A 85 -2.47 27.30 -15.02
N TYR A 86 -3.09 27.44 -13.86
CA TYR A 86 -4.44 26.98 -13.58
C TYR A 86 -5.25 28.04 -12.84
N THR A 87 -6.56 27.85 -12.77
CA THR A 87 -7.47 28.68 -11.96
C THR A 87 -8.38 27.78 -11.14
N ILE A 88 -8.60 28.15 -9.87
CA ILE A 88 -9.68 27.61 -9.05
C ILE A 88 -10.89 28.52 -9.28
N ASN A 89 -12.02 27.93 -9.65
CA ASN A 89 -13.28 28.65 -9.76
C ASN A 89 -14.25 28.11 -8.69
N GLU A 90 -14.53 28.95 -7.70
CA GLU A 90 -15.62 28.73 -6.75
C GLU A 90 -16.82 29.61 -7.17
N SER A 91 -17.74 29.00 -7.92
CA SER A 91 -19.02 29.61 -8.29
C SER A 91 -20.13 29.15 -7.34
N GLY A 92 -20.64 30.06 -6.51
CA GLY A 92 -21.87 29.90 -5.75
C GLY A 92 -23.01 30.73 -6.35
N PRO A 93 -24.28 30.48 -5.97
CA PRO A 93 -25.42 31.28 -6.45
C PRO A 93 -25.34 32.77 -6.05
N LEU A 94 -24.42 33.14 -5.15
CA LEU A 94 -24.24 34.49 -4.61
C LEU A 94 -22.82 35.05 -4.80
N ASN A 95 -21.85 34.27 -5.29
CA ASN A 95 -20.46 34.70 -5.44
C ASN A 95 -19.75 33.97 -6.57
N HIS A 96 -18.73 34.64 -7.13
CA HIS A 96 -17.79 34.06 -8.07
C HIS A 96 -16.40 34.46 -7.58
N LEU A 97 -15.59 33.47 -7.21
CA LEU A 97 -14.22 33.68 -6.75
C LEU A 97 -13.28 32.87 -7.64
N ASP A 98 -12.42 33.60 -8.33
CA ASP A 98 -11.31 33.01 -9.08
C ASP A 98 -10.01 33.22 -8.31
N ALA A 99 -9.24 32.15 -8.13
CA ALA A 99 -7.89 32.21 -7.63
C ALA A 99 -6.92 31.63 -8.65
N ALA A 100 -5.94 32.44 -9.07
CA ALA A 100 -4.87 31.96 -9.93
C ALA A 100 -3.98 30.97 -9.17
N VAL A 101 -3.70 29.84 -9.82
CA VAL A 101 -2.77 28.80 -9.38
C VAL A 101 -1.61 28.72 -10.37
N ARG A 102 -0.38 28.79 -9.87
CA ARG A 102 0.84 28.76 -10.70
C ARG A 102 1.85 27.80 -10.09
N ILE A 103 2.36 26.86 -10.89
CA ILE A 103 3.34 25.88 -10.44
C ILE A 103 4.69 26.22 -11.05
N GLU A 104 5.73 26.22 -10.21
CA GLU A 104 7.11 26.34 -10.69
C GLU A 104 7.77 24.96 -10.66
N ARG A 105 8.57 24.67 -11.69
CA ARG A 105 9.31 23.41 -11.81
C ARG A 105 10.81 23.59 -11.58
N SER A 106 11.47 22.53 -11.12
CA SER A 106 12.92 22.38 -11.18
C SER A 106 13.39 22.18 -12.63
N ARG A 107 14.71 22.13 -12.84
CA ARG A 107 15.29 21.84 -14.16
C ARG A 107 14.93 20.43 -14.67
N GLU A 108 14.73 19.51 -13.75
CA GLU A 108 14.33 18.12 -14.00
C GLU A 108 12.82 17.97 -14.21
N GLY A 109 12.06 19.07 -14.13
CA GLY A 109 10.63 19.11 -14.43
C GLY A 109 9.70 18.86 -13.24
N TYR A 110 10.24 18.61 -12.04
CA TYR A 110 9.44 18.43 -10.83
C TYR A 110 8.86 19.75 -10.36
N GLY A 111 7.56 19.80 -10.05
CA GLY A 111 7.00 20.93 -9.32
C GLY A 111 7.76 21.14 -8.01
N ILE A 112 8.19 22.36 -7.71
CA ILE A 112 8.95 22.73 -6.51
C ILE A 112 8.24 23.78 -5.67
N SER A 113 7.38 24.58 -6.29
CA SER A 113 6.51 25.52 -5.59
C SER A 113 5.16 25.64 -6.30
N CYS A 114 4.14 25.99 -5.55
CA CYS A 114 2.80 26.30 -6.05
C CYS A 114 2.37 27.62 -5.43
N SER A 115 1.92 28.57 -6.24
CA SER A 115 1.33 29.82 -5.78
C SER A 115 -0.18 29.76 -5.97
N VAL A 116 -0.95 30.06 -4.92
CA VAL A 116 -2.42 30.09 -4.93
C VAL A 116 -2.88 31.43 -4.38
N GLY A 117 -3.60 32.21 -5.19
CA GLY A 117 -4.14 33.52 -4.74
C GLY A 117 -3.06 34.50 -4.25
N GLY A 118 -1.86 34.45 -4.84
CA GLY A 118 -0.70 35.27 -4.44
C GLY A 118 0.16 34.71 -3.30
N ASN A 119 -0.28 33.66 -2.62
CA ASN A 119 0.50 32.99 -1.57
C ASN A 119 1.34 31.86 -2.15
N ARG A 120 2.62 31.78 -1.78
CA ARG A 120 3.56 30.77 -2.28
C ARG A 120 3.75 29.63 -1.28
N TYR A 121 3.73 28.40 -1.79
CA TYR A 121 3.88 27.15 -1.03
C TYR A 121 5.01 26.31 -1.64
N SER A 122 5.86 25.73 -0.80
CA SER A 122 6.94 24.84 -1.23
C SER A 122 6.43 23.41 -1.33
N ARG A 123 6.87 22.65 -2.34
CA ARG A 123 6.60 21.21 -2.38
C ARG A 123 7.43 20.49 -1.32
N ARG A 124 6.80 19.59 -0.57
CA ARG A 124 7.45 18.62 0.27
C ARG A 124 7.75 17.37 -0.55
N PHE A 125 9.03 17.04 -0.67
CA PHE A 125 9.50 15.77 -1.20
C PHE A 125 9.67 14.79 -0.04
N PHE A 126 9.14 13.58 -0.19
CA PHE A 126 9.28 12.54 0.82
C PHE A 126 10.55 11.72 0.59
N ALA A 127 11.11 11.16 1.67
CA ALA A 127 12.10 10.11 1.50
C ALA A 127 11.42 8.88 0.88
N GLY A 128 12.05 8.19 -0.06
CA GLY A 128 11.38 7.17 -0.90
C GLY A 128 10.91 7.71 -2.25
N GLU A 129 10.65 9.01 -2.38
CA GLU A 129 10.16 9.60 -3.63
C GLU A 129 11.24 9.61 -4.73
N ASN A 130 10.83 9.41 -5.98
CA ASN A 130 11.71 9.40 -7.17
C ASN A 130 12.79 8.31 -7.16
N GLY A 131 12.49 7.14 -6.60
CA GLY A 131 13.40 5.98 -6.59
C GLY A 131 14.61 6.16 -5.66
N ARG A 132 14.52 7.09 -4.70
CA ARG A 132 15.55 7.27 -3.67
C ARG A 132 15.16 6.48 -2.42
N PRO A 133 15.83 5.37 -2.11
CA PRO A 133 15.50 4.59 -0.92
C PRO A 133 15.60 5.45 0.34
N PHE A 134 14.60 5.34 1.21
CA PHE A 134 14.71 5.84 2.57
C PHE A 134 15.55 4.88 3.41
N ARG A 135 16.45 5.42 4.25
CA ARG A 135 17.32 4.66 5.15
C ARG A 135 17.46 5.38 6.48
N PHE A 136 17.38 4.64 7.57
CA PHE A 136 17.78 5.13 8.90
C PHE A 136 19.28 4.98 9.09
N ALA A 137 19.85 5.82 9.95
CA ALA A 137 21.13 5.51 10.57
C ALA A 137 20.88 4.47 11.67
N VAL A 138 21.42 3.26 11.50
CA VAL A 138 21.23 2.18 12.46
C VAL A 138 21.90 2.51 13.80
N SER A 139 21.26 2.14 14.90
CA SER A 139 21.73 2.35 16.27
C SER A 139 22.78 1.32 16.71
N GLY A 140 24.04 1.54 16.34
CA GLY A 140 25.17 0.74 16.81
C GLY A 140 25.68 -0.27 15.77
N ASP A 141 26.45 -1.27 16.24
CA ASP A 141 27.04 -2.28 15.36
C ASP A 141 26.01 -3.33 14.93
N TRP A 142 25.83 -3.50 13.61
CA TRP A 142 24.82 -4.41 13.05
C TRP A 142 24.99 -5.86 13.53
N GLN A 143 26.23 -6.34 13.61
CA GLN A 143 26.50 -7.74 13.95
C GLN A 143 26.27 -7.98 15.43
N GLU A 144 26.63 -7.04 16.30
CA GLU A 144 26.33 -7.09 17.73
C GLU A 144 24.82 -7.10 17.99
N LEU A 145 24.07 -6.21 17.33
CA LEU A 145 22.60 -6.17 17.41
C LEU A 145 21.98 -7.49 16.97
N LYS A 146 22.43 -8.03 15.84
CA LYS A 146 21.94 -9.31 15.31
C LYS A 146 22.22 -10.45 16.28
N ASN A 147 23.44 -10.55 16.81
CA ASN A 147 23.80 -11.58 17.79
C ASN A 147 22.96 -11.47 19.07
N ALA A 148 22.72 -10.24 19.55
CA ALA A 148 21.89 -9.99 20.72
C ALA A 148 20.42 -10.37 20.49
N ALA A 149 19.87 -10.08 19.31
CA ALA A 149 18.52 -10.44 18.93
C ALA A 149 18.35 -11.95 18.75
N ASP A 150 19.32 -12.63 18.12
CA ASP A 150 19.33 -14.08 17.92
C ASP A 150 19.39 -14.85 19.25
N ALA A 151 20.13 -14.33 20.24
CA ALA A 151 20.26 -14.92 21.58
C ALA A 151 19.08 -14.57 22.51
N ALA A 152 18.21 -13.63 22.12
CA ALA A 152 17.14 -13.15 22.98
C ALA A 152 16.00 -14.17 23.11
N VAL A 153 15.40 -14.22 24.30
CA VAL A 153 14.25 -15.08 24.59
C VAL A 153 12.98 -14.25 24.46
N MET A 154 12.06 -14.72 23.60
CA MET A 154 10.74 -14.10 23.47
C MET A 154 9.99 -14.14 24.82
N PRO A 155 9.40 -13.02 25.27
CA PRO A 155 8.61 -12.98 26.50
C PRO A 155 7.51 -14.05 26.50
N SER A 156 7.41 -14.82 27.59
CA SER A 156 6.45 -15.92 27.70
C SER A 156 4.99 -15.48 27.59
N ALA A 157 4.70 -14.22 27.94
CA ALA A 157 3.37 -13.62 27.79
C ALA A 157 2.91 -13.54 26.32
N LEU A 158 3.83 -13.47 25.36
CA LEU A 158 3.52 -13.40 23.92
C LEU A 158 3.21 -14.78 23.31
N ALA A 159 3.53 -15.87 24.02
CA ALA A 159 3.33 -17.25 23.54
C ALA A 159 1.91 -17.79 23.79
N GLY A 160 1.01 -16.99 24.35
CA GLY A 160 -0.39 -17.37 24.61
C GLY A 160 -1.25 -17.28 23.36
N GLY A 161 -2.15 -18.25 23.17
CA GLY A 161 -3.10 -18.28 22.05
C GLY A 161 -2.92 -19.48 21.14
N GLN A 162 -3.67 -19.50 20.03
CA GLN A 162 -3.51 -20.49 18.98
C GLN A 162 -2.19 -20.28 18.24
N GLN A 163 -1.47 -21.36 17.93
CA GLN A 163 -0.29 -21.28 17.08
C GLN A 163 -0.71 -21.36 15.61
N ALA A 164 -0.15 -20.48 14.78
CA ALA A 164 -0.35 -20.52 13.34
C ALA A 164 0.25 -21.80 12.75
N GLN A 165 -0.46 -22.39 11.78
CA GLN A 165 0.09 -23.47 10.96
C GLN A 165 0.82 -22.86 9.78
N LEU A 166 2.10 -22.52 9.98
CA LEU A 166 2.90 -21.85 8.96
C LEU A 166 3.12 -22.75 7.74
N VAL A 167 2.71 -22.27 6.57
CA VAL A 167 2.93 -22.91 5.26
C VAL A 167 3.73 -21.98 4.36
N ASP A 168 4.55 -22.56 3.49
CA ASP A 168 5.30 -21.82 2.47
C ASP A 168 4.34 -21.28 1.40
N LEU A 169 4.29 -19.94 1.27
CA LEU A 169 3.41 -19.26 0.31
C LEU A 169 3.71 -19.63 -1.14
N ALA A 170 4.96 -19.93 -1.49
CA ALA A 170 5.31 -20.33 -2.85
C ALA A 170 4.63 -21.65 -3.27
N GLN A 171 4.35 -22.52 -2.29
CA GLN A 171 3.65 -23.79 -2.49
C GLN A 171 2.13 -23.64 -2.33
N ALA A 172 1.70 -22.88 -1.31
CA ALA A 172 0.29 -22.74 -0.96
C ALA A 172 -0.48 -21.79 -1.90
N VAL A 173 0.19 -20.85 -2.56
CA VAL A 173 -0.41 -19.80 -3.39
C VAL A 173 0.24 -19.76 -4.77
N PRO A 174 -0.19 -20.62 -5.71
CA PRO A 174 0.40 -20.69 -7.05
C PRO A 174 0.34 -19.33 -7.76
N GLY A 175 1.48 -18.87 -8.30
CA GLY A 175 1.59 -17.59 -9.01
C GLY A 175 1.85 -16.36 -8.14
N ILE A 176 1.95 -16.54 -6.81
CA ILE A 176 2.42 -15.49 -5.89
C ILE A 176 3.85 -15.09 -6.25
N LYS A 177 4.15 -13.79 -6.22
CA LYS A 177 5.52 -13.29 -6.31
C LYS A 177 6.03 -12.92 -4.93
N LEU A 178 7.33 -13.12 -4.72
CA LEU A 178 8.03 -12.72 -3.51
C LEU A 178 9.02 -11.62 -3.85
N ASP A 179 8.92 -10.50 -3.16
CA ASP A 179 9.86 -9.38 -3.16
C ASP A 179 10.16 -9.04 -1.70
N LEU A 180 10.75 -10.00 -0.99
CA LEU A 180 10.91 -9.95 0.47
C LEU A 180 11.95 -8.91 0.86
N ARG A 181 11.47 -7.68 1.15
CA ARG A 181 12.34 -6.50 1.33
C ARG A 181 13.33 -6.67 2.48
N TYR A 182 12.95 -7.38 3.53
CA TYR A 182 13.83 -7.63 4.68
C TYR A 182 14.78 -8.82 4.53
N ALA A 183 14.68 -9.61 3.46
CA ALA A 183 15.66 -10.63 3.10
C ALA A 183 16.82 -10.06 2.25
N ALA A 184 16.75 -8.77 1.88
CA ALA A 184 17.75 -8.06 1.10
C ALA A 184 18.16 -6.75 1.79
N ALA A 185 19.21 -6.09 1.31
CA ALA A 185 19.66 -4.80 1.83
C ALA A 185 18.83 -3.60 1.33
N ASP A 186 17.91 -3.83 0.38
CA ASP A 186 17.06 -2.78 -0.19
C ASP A 186 15.82 -2.50 0.67
N ASN A 187 16.05 -2.13 1.93
CA ASN A 187 15.02 -1.79 2.93
C ASN A 187 15.49 -0.63 3.83
N CYS A 188 14.59 -0.08 4.65
CA CYS A 188 14.86 1.09 5.49
C CYS A 188 16.06 0.97 6.47
N PHE A 189 16.53 -0.24 6.79
CA PHE A 189 17.71 -0.49 7.61
C PHE A 189 19.02 -0.54 6.82
N GLY A 190 18.97 -0.71 5.50
CA GLY A 190 20.17 -0.89 4.66
C GLY A 190 20.89 -2.23 4.85
N HIS A 191 20.29 -3.16 5.60
CA HIS A 191 20.80 -4.48 5.89
C HIS A 191 19.65 -5.50 5.88
N PRO A 192 19.89 -6.76 5.46
CA PRO A 192 18.89 -7.82 5.61
C PRO A 192 18.62 -8.09 7.09
N LEU A 193 17.35 -8.08 7.50
CA LEU A 193 16.95 -8.50 8.85
C LEU A 193 16.93 -10.03 9.00
N THR A 194 16.73 -10.73 7.89
CA THR A 194 16.68 -12.20 7.84
C THR A 194 17.43 -12.73 6.63
N ASP A 195 17.90 -13.96 6.72
CA ASP A 195 18.49 -14.74 5.63
C ASP A 195 17.47 -15.65 4.93
N ASP A 196 16.26 -15.80 5.49
CA ASP A 196 15.22 -16.62 4.88
C ASP A 196 14.55 -15.89 3.72
N ALA A 197 14.72 -16.43 2.51
CA ALA A 197 14.11 -15.91 1.28
C ALA A 197 12.75 -16.56 0.97
N ARG A 198 12.19 -17.33 1.90
CA ARG A 198 10.84 -17.90 1.81
C ARG A 198 9.86 -17.04 2.62
N ALA A 199 8.59 -17.09 2.23
CA ALA A 199 7.53 -16.40 2.93
C ALA A 199 6.56 -17.43 3.54
N PHE A 200 6.32 -17.32 4.84
CA PHE A 200 5.41 -18.21 5.55
C PHE A 200 4.18 -17.46 6.03
N LEU A 201 3.03 -18.11 5.99
CA LEU A 201 1.78 -17.57 6.51
C LEU A 201 0.94 -18.73 7.09
N ASP A 202 0.05 -18.45 8.01
CA ASP A 202 -0.92 -19.42 8.50
C ASP A 202 -1.68 -20.08 7.33
N ALA A 203 -1.93 -21.38 7.42
CA ALA A 203 -2.56 -22.17 6.36
C ALA A 203 -3.92 -21.61 5.90
N GLU A 204 -4.74 -21.11 6.82
CA GLU A 204 -6.04 -20.51 6.46
C GLU A 204 -5.85 -19.15 5.77
N ALA A 205 -4.92 -18.35 6.27
CA ALA A 205 -4.57 -17.06 5.67
C ALA A 205 -3.97 -17.23 4.28
N ALA A 206 -3.14 -18.26 4.07
CA ALA A 206 -2.57 -18.59 2.76
C ALA A 206 -3.66 -19.02 1.76
N ALA A 207 -4.62 -19.84 2.20
CA ALA A 207 -5.77 -20.21 1.37
C ALA A 207 -6.63 -18.98 1.01
N ALA A 208 -6.84 -18.06 1.95
CA ALA A 208 -7.51 -16.79 1.70
C ALA A 208 -6.73 -15.91 0.70
N LEU A 209 -5.41 -15.83 0.83
CA LEU A 209 -4.54 -15.08 -0.09
C LEU A 209 -4.59 -15.64 -1.52
N ASN A 210 -4.69 -16.96 -1.66
CA ASN A 210 -4.94 -17.60 -2.95
C ASN A 210 -6.29 -17.18 -3.56
N ALA A 211 -7.35 -17.10 -2.74
CA ALA A 211 -8.64 -16.59 -3.20
C ALA A 211 -8.55 -15.11 -3.65
N VAL A 212 -7.75 -14.28 -3.00
CA VAL A 212 -7.47 -12.90 -3.43
C VAL A 212 -6.79 -12.89 -4.80
N GLN A 213 -5.77 -13.72 -5.00
CA GLN A 213 -5.05 -13.79 -6.27
C GLN A 213 -5.97 -14.16 -7.44
N LEU A 214 -6.85 -15.15 -7.23
CA LEU A 214 -7.84 -15.55 -8.23
C LEU A 214 -8.85 -14.43 -8.55
N ARG A 215 -9.21 -13.59 -7.57
CA ARG A 215 -10.12 -12.46 -7.75
C ARG A 215 -9.47 -11.25 -8.42
N LEU A 216 -8.17 -11.08 -8.28
CA LEU A 216 -7.41 -10.01 -8.94
C LEU A 216 -7.12 -10.33 -10.42
N ALA A 217 -7.06 -11.61 -10.78
CA ALA A 217 -6.70 -12.02 -12.13
C ALA A 217 -7.59 -11.43 -13.26
N PRO A 218 -8.93 -11.32 -13.12
CA PRO A 218 -9.78 -10.64 -14.10
C PRO A 218 -9.48 -9.14 -14.28
N TYR A 219 -8.85 -8.52 -13.28
CA TYR A 219 -8.38 -7.12 -13.35
C TYR A 219 -6.96 -7.01 -13.94
N GLY A 220 -6.34 -8.13 -14.33
CA GLY A 220 -4.98 -8.14 -14.88
C GLY A 220 -3.88 -8.06 -13.81
N TYR A 221 -4.20 -8.30 -12.54
CA TYR A 221 -3.27 -8.20 -11.43
C TYR A 221 -3.01 -9.53 -10.72
N GLY A 222 -1.79 -9.71 -10.26
CA GLY A 222 -1.40 -10.72 -9.27
C GLY A 222 -0.81 -10.06 -8.03
N LEU A 223 -0.60 -10.84 -6.97
CA LEU A 223 -0.04 -10.37 -5.71
C LEU A 223 1.48 -10.54 -5.66
N VAL A 224 2.17 -9.54 -5.12
CA VAL A 224 3.57 -9.63 -4.69
C VAL A 224 3.62 -9.43 -3.18
N VAL A 225 4.29 -10.35 -2.48
CA VAL A 225 4.47 -10.31 -1.02
C VAL A 225 5.78 -9.60 -0.72
N TRP A 226 5.69 -8.52 0.06
CA TRP A 226 6.84 -7.81 0.60
C TRP A 226 7.27 -8.35 1.96
N GLU A 227 6.31 -8.82 2.75
CA GLU A 227 6.57 -9.50 4.01
C GLU A 227 5.40 -10.41 4.41
N ALA A 228 5.70 -11.49 5.15
CA ALA A 228 4.71 -12.34 5.79
C ALA A 228 5.16 -12.64 7.23
N TYR A 229 5.14 -13.90 7.68
CA TYR A 229 5.62 -14.26 9.01
C TYR A 229 7.05 -13.74 9.27
N ARG A 230 7.20 -12.94 10.34
CA ARG A 230 8.47 -12.46 10.86
C ARG A 230 8.69 -13.08 12.24
N PRO A 231 9.77 -13.83 12.51
CA PRO A 231 10.07 -14.29 13.87
C PRO A 231 10.24 -13.13 14.84
N TRP A 232 9.86 -13.32 16.10
CA TRP A 232 9.99 -12.27 17.13
C TRP A 232 11.41 -11.72 17.27
N SER A 233 12.45 -12.55 17.17
CA SER A 233 13.85 -12.10 17.23
C SER A 233 14.20 -11.13 16.10
N VAL A 234 13.61 -11.31 14.92
CA VAL A 234 13.79 -10.41 13.78
C VAL A 234 13.08 -9.07 14.03
N SER A 235 11.88 -9.08 14.66
CA SER A 235 11.25 -7.84 15.15
C SER A 235 12.10 -7.12 16.20
N LYS A 236 12.72 -7.87 17.10
CA LYS A 236 13.64 -7.31 18.10
C LYS A 236 14.85 -6.64 17.44
N LEU A 237 15.48 -7.31 16.46
CA LEU A 237 16.57 -6.72 15.69
C LEU A 237 16.15 -5.41 15.03
N ALA A 238 15.01 -5.41 14.33
CA ALA A 238 14.46 -4.22 13.69
C ALA A 238 14.22 -3.09 14.71
N TYR A 239 13.59 -3.39 15.84
CA TYR A 239 13.36 -2.42 16.90
C TYR A 239 14.67 -1.87 17.45
N ASP A 240 15.64 -2.72 17.79
CA ASP A 240 16.91 -2.30 18.37
C ASP A 240 17.73 -1.45 17.39
N ALA A 241 17.67 -1.77 16.10
CA ALA A 241 18.35 -1.03 15.03
C ALA A 241 17.79 0.39 14.81
N LEU A 242 16.52 0.64 15.10
CA LEU A 242 15.93 1.97 14.93
C LEU A 242 16.58 3.02 15.85
N PRO A 243 16.93 4.22 15.35
CA PRO A 243 17.37 5.34 16.18
C PRO A 243 16.26 5.79 17.14
N LEU A 244 16.66 6.47 18.22
CA LEU A 244 15.77 6.79 19.35
C LEU A 244 14.51 7.54 18.89
N GLU A 245 14.68 8.50 17.99
CA GLU A 245 13.61 9.31 17.41
C GLU A 245 12.63 8.50 16.53
N ASN A 246 13.04 7.32 16.06
CA ASN A 246 12.24 6.44 15.22
C ASN A 246 11.70 5.20 15.95
N LYS A 247 12.01 4.99 17.24
CA LYS A 247 11.50 3.83 18.01
C LYS A 247 9.97 3.71 17.96
N GLY A 248 9.25 4.81 17.83
CA GLY A 248 7.79 4.82 17.71
C GLY A 248 7.22 4.19 16.43
N MET A 249 8.07 3.81 15.46
CA MET A 249 7.65 3.14 14.22
C MET A 249 7.37 1.65 14.42
N LEU A 250 7.96 1.02 15.43
CA LEU A 250 7.73 -0.39 15.75
C LEU A 250 7.32 -0.51 17.23
N PRO A 251 6.42 -1.44 17.58
CA PRO A 251 6.17 -1.72 18.98
C PRO A 251 7.43 -2.27 19.65
N ALA A 252 7.56 -2.01 20.95
CA ALA A 252 8.63 -2.58 21.75
C ALA A 252 8.56 -4.12 21.74
N PRO A 253 9.71 -4.84 21.80
CA PRO A 253 9.73 -6.31 21.73
C PRO A 253 8.86 -7.00 22.79
N GLU A 254 8.60 -6.36 23.92
CA GLU A 254 7.75 -6.86 25.00
C GLU A 254 6.25 -6.89 24.63
N VAL A 255 5.85 -6.07 23.66
CA VAL A 255 4.48 -5.99 23.13
C VAL A 255 4.27 -6.99 22.00
N GLY A 256 5.33 -7.27 21.22
CA GLY A 256 5.25 -8.09 20.01
C GLY A 256 4.69 -7.33 18.81
N PHE A 257 4.81 -7.93 17.63
CA PHE A 257 4.34 -7.37 16.37
C PHE A 257 3.38 -8.34 15.66
N SER A 258 2.42 -7.81 14.89
CA SER A 258 1.37 -8.60 14.25
C SER A 258 1.93 -9.72 13.35
N HIS A 259 2.98 -9.43 12.58
CA HIS A 259 3.68 -10.43 11.76
C HIS A 259 4.25 -11.62 12.54
N ASN A 260 4.51 -11.48 13.85
CA ASN A 260 4.97 -12.61 14.67
C ASN A 260 3.88 -13.66 14.88
N THR A 261 2.61 -13.33 14.67
CA THR A 261 1.49 -14.29 14.78
C THR A 261 1.39 -15.23 13.58
N GLY A 262 2.08 -14.92 12.48
CA GLY A 262 1.95 -15.67 11.23
C GLY A 262 0.66 -15.40 10.46
N ARG A 263 -0.15 -14.41 10.88
CA ARG A 263 -1.43 -14.07 10.24
C ARG A 263 -1.47 -12.69 9.58
N SER A 264 -0.35 -11.98 9.57
CA SER A 264 -0.20 -10.69 8.90
C SER A 264 0.63 -10.83 7.64
N VAL A 265 0.28 -10.06 6.62
CA VAL A 265 0.98 -10.04 5.33
C VAL A 265 1.01 -8.63 4.77
N ASP A 266 2.16 -8.26 4.22
CA ASP A 266 2.37 -7.04 3.48
C ASP A 266 2.44 -7.35 1.99
N VAL A 267 1.51 -6.78 1.23
CA VAL A 267 1.35 -7.09 -0.19
C VAL A 267 1.20 -5.86 -1.06
N SER A 268 1.61 -6.03 -2.32
CA SER A 268 1.35 -5.10 -3.42
C SER A 268 0.85 -5.88 -4.65
N LEU A 269 0.69 -5.18 -5.76
CA LEU A 269 0.23 -5.74 -7.02
C LEU A 269 1.39 -5.85 -8.03
N TYR A 270 1.27 -6.82 -8.94
CA TYR A 270 2.04 -6.85 -10.18
C TYR A 270 1.11 -7.06 -11.37
N HIS A 271 1.48 -6.56 -12.54
CA HIS A 271 0.73 -6.77 -13.78
C HIS A 271 0.94 -8.19 -14.29
N LEU A 272 -0.15 -8.95 -14.49
CA LEU A 272 -0.07 -10.31 -15.07
C LEU A 272 0.52 -10.30 -16.49
N ALA A 273 0.21 -9.28 -17.27
CA ALA A 273 0.62 -9.19 -18.68
C ALA A 273 2.14 -8.99 -18.85
N THR A 274 2.78 -8.24 -17.95
CA THR A 274 4.20 -7.85 -18.07
C THR A 274 5.08 -8.49 -17.00
N GLY A 275 4.46 -9.00 -15.93
CA GLY A 275 5.14 -9.45 -14.73
C GLY A 275 5.75 -8.32 -13.89
N GLN A 276 5.58 -7.06 -14.26
CA GLN A 276 6.21 -5.93 -13.55
C GLN A 276 5.41 -5.53 -12.31
N PRO A 277 6.07 -5.07 -11.22
CA PRO A 277 5.38 -4.45 -10.08
C PRO A 277 4.50 -3.27 -10.52
N VAL A 278 3.37 -3.09 -9.86
CA VAL A 278 2.52 -1.92 -10.02
C VAL A 278 3.11 -0.75 -9.23
N GLU A 279 3.15 0.44 -9.84
CA GLU A 279 3.52 1.67 -9.14
C GLU A 279 2.37 2.10 -8.21
N MET A 280 2.52 1.85 -6.91
CA MET A 280 1.50 2.16 -5.90
C MET A 280 1.67 3.58 -5.33
N ILE A 281 0.78 3.96 -4.41
CA ILE A 281 0.75 5.31 -3.80
C ILE A 281 2.05 5.67 -3.09
N SER A 282 2.75 4.71 -2.50
CA SER A 282 4.09 4.84 -1.90
C SER A 282 4.85 3.53 -2.10
N ASP A 283 6.16 3.54 -1.85
CA ASP A 283 6.90 2.28 -1.70
C ASP A 283 6.69 1.70 -0.28
N PHE A 284 7.18 0.47 -0.07
CA PHE A 284 7.20 -0.22 1.23
C PHE A 284 8.03 0.55 2.26
N ASP A 285 7.56 0.60 3.52
CA ASP A 285 8.18 1.32 4.63
C ASP A 285 8.46 2.81 4.37
N GLU A 286 7.79 3.44 3.40
CA GLU A 286 7.92 4.86 3.15
C GLU A 286 7.34 5.67 4.33
N PRO A 287 8.14 6.42 5.11
CA PRO A 287 7.68 7.09 6.33
C PRO A 287 6.99 8.41 6.00
N SER A 288 5.88 8.35 5.28
CA SER A 288 5.17 9.52 4.77
C SER A 288 3.68 9.39 4.91
N VAL A 289 2.94 10.49 4.76
CA VAL A 289 1.46 10.44 4.74
C VAL A 289 0.89 9.56 3.62
N ARG A 290 1.70 9.21 2.61
CA ARG A 290 1.31 8.33 1.49
C ARG A 290 1.11 6.88 1.95
N GLN A 291 1.67 6.48 3.10
CA GLN A 291 1.48 5.15 3.66
C GLN A 291 0.03 4.89 4.11
N TYR A 292 -0.72 5.94 4.49
CA TYR A 292 -2.09 5.77 5.00
C TYR A 292 -3.02 5.12 3.98
N ALA A 293 -3.81 4.14 4.43
CA ALA A 293 -4.73 3.41 3.56
C ALA A 293 -5.84 4.28 2.94
N ALA A 294 -6.09 5.46 3.52
CA ALA A 294 -7.05 6.44 3.01
C ALA A 294 -6.38 7.67 2.36
N PHE A 295 -5.07 7.64 2.10
CA PHE A 295 -4.36 8.79 1.53
C PHE A 295 -5.01 9.31 0.24
N ALA A 296 -5.36 10.59 0.20
CA ALA A 296 -6.17 11.15 -0.87
C ALA A 296 -5.37 11.62 -2.10
N GLY A 297 -4.03 11.64 -2.02
CA GLY A 297 -3.16 12.14 -3.10
C GLY A 297 -2.85 11.12 -4.20
N GLY A 298 -1.79 11.39 -4.97
CA GLY A 298 -1.34 10.53 -6.08
C GLY A 298 -2.23 10.63 -7.32
N THR A 299 -2.13 9.62 -8.20
CA THR A 299 -2.97 9.49 -9.40
C THR A 299 -4.29 8.78 -9.11
N GLU A 300 -5.29 8.95 -9.96
CA GLU A 300 -6.54 8.19 -9.88
C GLU A 300 -6.28 6.69 -9.99
N LEU A 301 -5.39 6.28 -10.89
CA LEU A 301 -5.00 4.88 -11.08
C LEU A 301 -4.36 4.29 -9.82
N GLN A 302 -3.44 5.00 -9.17
CA GLN A 302 -2.82 4.56 -7.92
C GLN A 302 -3.85 4.37 -6.79
N ARG A 303 -4.79 5.32 -6.65
CA ARG A 303 -5.89 5.20 -5.68
C ARG A 303 -6.80 4.03 -6.00
N TYR A 304 -7.19 3.86 -7.27
CA TYR A 304 -7.99 2.72 -7.72
C TYR A 304 -7.32 1.38 -7.42
N GLN A 305 -6.03 1.23 -7.74
CA GLN A 305 -5.27 0.00 -7.51
C GLN A 305 -5.15 -0.33 -6.02
N ARG A 306 -4.85 0.67 -5.17
CA ARG A 306 -4.85 0.51 -3.72
C ARG A 306 -6.22 0.07 -3.20
N ASP A 307 -7.28 0.74 -3.63
CA ASP A 307 -8.64 0.48 -3.14
C ASP A 307 -9.15 -0.88 -3.64
N LEU A 308 -8.76 -1.29 -4.86
CA LEU A 308 -9.01 -2.63 -5.39
C LEU A 308 -8.30 -3.69 -4.54
N LEU A 309 -7.00 -3.55 -4.28
CA LEU A 309 -6.25 -4.45 -3.42
C LEU A 309 -6.91 -4.58 -2.04
N ARG A 310 -7.17 -3.44 -1.37
CA ARG A 310 -7.84 -3.40 -0.06
C ARG A 310 -9.16 -4.16 -0.10
N ARG A 311 -9.98 -3.92 -1.11
CA ARG A 311 -11.29 -4.57 -1.24
C ARG A 311 -11.17 -6.07 -1.45
N GLN A 312 -10.27 -6.54 -2.32
CA GLN A 312 -10.11 -7.97 -2.57
C GLN A 312 -9.58 -8.69 -1.32
N MET A 313 -8.62 -8.10 -0.61
CA MET A 313 -8.13 -8.61 0.68
C MET A 313 -9.27 -8.70 1.71
N GLN A 314 -10.04 -7.63 1.89
CA GLN A 314 -11.17 -7.62 2.83
C GLN A 314 -12.25 -8.65 2.51
N MET A 315 -12.59 -8.82 1.23
CA MET A 315 -13.55 -9.84 0.81
C MET A 315 -13.05 -11.28 1.02
N ALA A 316 -11.76 -11.48 1.30
CA ALA A 316 -11.18 -12.78 1.64
C ALA A 316 -11.01 -12.98 3.16
N GLY A 317 -11.43 -12.03 3.99
CA GLY A 317 -11.36 -12.14 5.46
C GLY A 317 -10.18 -11.42 6.10
N PHE A 318 -9.42 -10.62 5.34
CA PHE A 318 -8.38 -9.77 5.90
C PHE A 318 -8.93 -8.45 6.43
N VAL A 319 -8.30 -7.93 7.48
CA VAL A 319 -8.50 -6.59 8.03
C VAL A 319 -7.34 -5.74 7.56
N ALA A 320 -7.64 -4.64 6.84
CA ALA A 320 -6.63 -3.71 6.36
C ALA A 320 -6.20 -2.75 7.48
N SER A 321 -4.90 -2.47 7.57
CA SER A 321 -4.40 -1.38 8.39
C SER A 321 -4.90 -0.03 7.86
N ASP A 322 -5.24 0.89 8.76
CA ASP A 322 -5.48 2.29 8.36
C ASP A 322 -4.17 3.07 8.23
N MET A 323 -3.11 2.57 8.88
CA MET A 323 -1.79 3.21 8.92
C MET A 323 -0.96 2.86 7.71
N GLU A 324 -1.05 1.64 7.17
CA GLU A 324 -0.19 1.14 6.09
C GLU A 324 -1.05 0.48 5.02
N TRP A 325 -1.08 1.03 3.80
CA TRP A 325 -1.98 0.56 2.75
C TRP A 325 -1.68 -0.86 2.27
N TRP A 326 -0.46 -1.34 2.50
CA TRP A 326 0.02 -2.67 2.11
C TRP A 326 -0.21 -3.75 3.19
N HIS A 327 -0.54 -3.37 4.44
CA HIS A 327 -0.59 -4.26 5.59
C HIS A 327 -1.98 -4.84 5.85
N PHE A 328 -2.06 -6.16 6.00
CA PHE A 328 -3.30 -6.90 6.18
C PHE A 328 -3.18 -8.02 7.22
N ASP A 329 -4.13 -8.04 8.17
CA ASP A 329 -4.25 -9.06 9.21
C ASP A 329 -5.39 -10.05 8.89
N TYR A 330 -5.16 -11.35 8.98
CA TYR A 330 -6.20 -12.35 8.71
C TYR A 330 -6.95 -12.77 10.00
N GLY A 331 -8.21 -12.36 10.12
CA GLY A 331 -9.03 -12.64 11.30
C GLY A 331 -8.59 -11.89 12.57
N ASP A 332 -8.96 -12.41 13.74
CA ASP A 332 -8.55 -11.84 15.03
C ASP A 332 -7.14 -12.32 15.42
N ILE A 333 -6.13 -11.57 15.02
CA ILE A 333 -4.72 -11.89 15.32
C ILE A 333 -4.41 -11.92 16.82
N LYS A 334 -5.24 -11.30 17.67
CA LYS A 334 -5.03 -11.30 19.14
C LYS A 334 -5.31 -12.66 19.77
N ALA A 335 -6.03 -13.54 19.07
CA ALA A 335 -6.25 -14.91 19.49
C ALA A 335 -5.04 -15.83 19.21
N PHE A 336 -4.03 -15.34 18.48
CA PHE A 336 -2.87 -16.12 18.06
C PHE A 336 -1.62 -15.76 18.86
N ALA A 337 -0.84 -16.80 19.15
CA ALA A 337 0.47 -16.66 19.79
C ALA A 337 1.46 -15.99 18.84
N HIS A 338 2.33 -15.13 19.38
CA HIS A 338 3.53 -14.72 18.67
C HIS A 338 4.49 -15.91 18.61
N LEU A 339 5.19 -16.06 17.50
CA LEU A 339 6.10 -17.16 17.24
C LEU A 339 7.53 -16.64 17.08
N ASN A 340 8.49 -17.40 17.59
CA ASN A 340 9.92 -17.16 17.40
C ASN A 340 10.61 -18.41 16.85
N VAL A 341 10.12 -18.92 15.73
CA VAL A 341 10.59 -20.16 15.11
C VAL A 341 11.11 -19.85 13.71
N LYS A 342 12.14 -20.58 13.27
CA LYS A 342 12.48 -20.65 11.84
C LYS A 342 11.71 -21.85 11.24
N PRO A 343 10.75 -21.63 10.33
CA PRO A 343 10.02 -22.74 9.73
C PRO A 343 10.97 -23.65 8.96
N GLN A 344 10.81 -24.97 9.12
CA GLN A 344 11.64 -25.98 8.45
C GLN A 344 11.20 -26.15 7.00
#